data_AF-A0A1X7VRB1-F1
#
_entry.id   AF-A0A1X7VRB1-F1
#
_cell.length_a   1.000
_cell.length_b   1.000
_cell.length_c   1.000
_cell.angle_alpha   90.00
_cell.angle_beta   90.00
_cell.angle_gamma   90.00
#
_symmetry.space_group_name_H-M   'P 1'
#
loop_
_entity.id
_entity.type
_entity.pdbx_description
1 polymer ?
#
loop_
_entity_poly.entity_id
_entity_poly.type
_entity_poly.pdbx_seq_one_letter_code
_entity_poly.pdbx_strand_id
1 'polypeptide(L)'
;MSSIQSNVQHHSSRVNASGDRSVDRNSTLEMRASSQDHRGPSTSSRDRSGNLVVSGLPECPRNTARTVRAIQDQDKVISVLSSLCSSVSTHSIRDLCRLGKYVEGRSQPILVKLHRPSKW
;
A
#
# COMPACT_ATOMS: atom_id res chain seq x y z
N MET A 1 -24.89 9.65 46.89
CA MET A 1 -23.75 8.83 47.33
C MET A 1 -24.19 7.38 47.38
N SER A 2 -23.87 6.58 46.35
CA SER A 2 -24.04 5.12 46.36
C SER A 2 -22.91 4.48 45.54
N SER A 3 -22.29 3.47 46.14
CA SER A 3 -21.00 2.87 45.80
C SER A 3 -21.08 1.73 44.79
N ILE A 4 -20.03 1.65 43.95
CA ILE A 4 -19.18 0.50 43.58
C ILE A 4 -19.85 -0.86 43.30
N GLN A 5 -19.61 -1.41 42.09
CA GLN A 5 -19.04 -2.77 41.94
C GLN A 5 -18.42 -3.01 40.55
N SER A 6 -17.17 -3.45 40.59
CA SER A 6 -16.32 -3.94 39.50
C SER A 6 -16.71 -5.36 39.09
N ASN A 7 -16.45 -5.75 37.85
CA ASN A 7 -16.17 -7.16 37.55
C ASN A 7 -15.16 -7.29 36.40
N VAL A 8 -14.00 -7.85 36.75
CA VAL A 8 -12.90 -8.24 35.86
C VAL A 8 -13.07 -9.74 35.62
N GLN A 9 -13.12 -10.19 34.37
CA GLN A 9 -12.95 -11.60 34.04
C GLN A 9 -11.87 -11.79 32.97
N HIS A 10 -10.77 -12.35 33.45
CA HIS A 10 -9.70 -12.94 32.65
C HIS A 10 -10.14 -14.29 32.11
N HIS A 11 -9.95 -14.52 30.82
CA HIS A 11 -9.94 -15.87 30.25
C HIS A 11 -8.61 -16.07 29.52
N SER A 12 -7.68 -16.72 30.22
CA SER A 12 -6.50 -17.33 29.63
C SER A 12 -6.86 -18.74 29.17
N SER A 13 -6.45 -19.14 27.97
CA SER A 13 -6.19 -20.56 27.65
C SER A 13 -5.22 -20.69 26.47
N ARG A 14 -4.09 -21.35 26.75
CA ARG A 14 -3.05 -21.83 25.84
C ARG A 14 -3.49 -23.14 25.18
N VAL A 15 -2.99 -23.43 23.97
CA VAL A 15 -2.54 -24.76 23.45
C VAL A 15 -1.83 -24.50 22.10
N ASN A 16 -0.51 -24.69 22.01
CA ASN A 16 0.22 -25.88 21.53
C ASN A 16 -0.22 -26.41 20.15
N ALA A 17 0.70 -26.38 19.17
CA ALA A 17 1.17 -27.58 18.46
C ALA A 17 2.20 -27.23 17.38
N SER A 18 3.35 -27.90 17.49
CA SER A 18 4.45 -27.96 16.55
C SER A 18 4.04 -28.62 15.24
N GLY A 19 4.67 -28.21 14.13
CA GLY A 19 4.46 -28.80 12.81
C GLY A 19 5.71 -28.63 11.94
N ASP A 20 6.81 -29.22 12.40
CA ASP A 20 8.02 -29.46 11.62
C ASP A 20 7.75 -30.56 10.59
N ARG A 21 7.90 -30.24 9.30
CA ARG A 21 8.02 -31.22 8.22
C ARG A 21 9.09 -30.77 7.22
N SER A 22 10.30 -31.17 7.54
CA SER A 22 11.35 -31.54 6.60
C SER A 22 10.80 -32.43 5.46
N VAL A 23 11.09 -32.05 4.22
CA VAL A 23 11.31 -33.02 3.13
C VAL A 23 12.42 -32.51 2.22
N ASP A 24 13.46 -33.33 2.17
CA ASP A 24 14.70 -33.22 1.43
C ASP A 24 14.55 -33.48 -0.09
N ARG A 25 15.55 -32.97 -0.82
CA ARG A 25 16.25 -33.62 -1.96
C ARG A 25 15.55 -33.79 -3.31
N ASN A 26 16.09 -33.03 -4.27
CA ASN A 26 17.05 -33.48 -5.31
C ASN A 26 16.68 -33.18 -6.77
N SER A 27 17.73 -32.73 -7.47
CA SER A 27 18.07 -33.08 -8.85
C SER A 27 17.17 -32.55 -9.97
N THR A 28 17.73 -31.71 -10.84
CA THR A 28 18.45 -32.22 -12.04
C THR A 28 18.89 -31.01 -12.87
N LEU A 29 20.18 -31.02 -13.22
CA LEU A 29 20.80 -30.13 -14.20
C LEU A 29 20.20 -30.40 -15.59
N GLU A 30 19.57 -29.39 -16.19
CA GLU A 30 19.33 -29.35 -17.63
C GLU A 30 20.01 -28.08 -18.16
N MET A 31 21.22 -28.27 -18.70
CA MET A 31 21.88 -27.31 -19.57
C MET A 31 21.07 -27.18 -20.85
N ARG A 32 20.47 -26.01 -21.09
CA ARG A 32 20.17 -25.55 -22.45
C ARG A 32 20.58 -24.09 -22.59
N ALA A 33 21.78 -23.89 -23.12
CA ALA A 33 22.20 -22.67 -23.75
C ALA A 33 21.40 -22.51 -25.04
N SER A 34 20.20 -21.94 -24.95
CA SER A 34 19.52 -21.37 -26.11
C SER A 34 20.17 -20.03 -26.38
N SER A 35 20.76 -19.89 -27.57
CA SER A 35 21.17 -18.62 -28.17
C SER A 35 19.99 -17.64 -28.12
N GLN A 36 19.91 -16.85 -27.05
CA GLN A 36 19.01 -15.71 -26.98
C GLN A 36 19.70 -14.60 -27.75
N ASP A 37 19.29 -14.41 -29.00
CA ASP A 37 19.39 -13.13 -29.67
C ASP A 37 19.02 -12.04 -28.66
N HIS A 38 20.00 -11.22 -28.27
CA HIS A 38 19.78 -9.99 -27.54
C HIS A 38 19.12 -8.97 -28.48
N ARG A 39 17.92 -9.29 -28.99
CA ARG A 39 16.92 -8.27 -29.29
C ARG A 39 16.53 -7.71 -27.94
N GLY A 40 17.30 -6.72 -27.48
CA GLY A 40 16.98 -5.95 -26.30
C GLY A 40 15.50 -5.59 -26.34
N PRO A 41 14.77 -5.70 -25.22
CA PRO A 41 13.35 -5.40 -25.21
C PRO A 41 13.19 -4.04 -25.85
N SER A 42 12.51 -4.01 -27.00
CA SER A 42 12.05 -2.76 -27.58
C SER A 42 11.45 -2.00 -26.43
N THR A 43 11.99 -0.82 -26.15
CA THR A 43 11.37 0.13 -25.25
C THR A 43 10.12 0.63 -25.96
N SER A 44 9.17 -0.28 -26.22
CA SER A 44 7.76 0.04 -26.29
C SER A 44 7.57 0.99 -25.14
N SER A 45 7.26 2.24 -25.47
CA SER A 45 6.96 3.31 -24.52
C SER A 45 6.13 2.69 -23.42
N ARG A 46 6.78 2.27 -22.33
CA ARG A 46 6.15 1.48 -21.28
C ARG A 46 5.32 2.50 -20.59
N ASP A 47 4.08 2.66 -21.05
CA ASP A 47 3.14 3.71 -20.69
C ASP A 47 3.27 3.94 -19.20
N ARG A 48 4.12 4.92 -18.83
CA ARG A 48 4.55 5.09 -17.45
C ARG A 48 3.28 5.56 -16.78
N SER A 49 2.60 4.66 -16.09
CA SER A 49 1.49 5.05 -15.23
C SER A 49 2.08 6.10 -14.31
N GLY A 50 1.57 7.33 -14.39
CA GLY A 50 2.04 8.48 -13.63
C GLY A 50 1.70 8.31 -12.15
N ASN A 51 2.27 7.29 -11.53
CA ASN A 51 2.13 7.01 -10.12
C ASN A 51 3.03 8.00 -9.39
N LEU A 52 2.48 8.68 -8.39
CA LEU A 52 3.19 9.63 -7.57
C LEU A 52 3.31 9.07 -6.15
N VAL A 53 4.40 9.40 -5.47
CA VAL A 53 4.53 9.15 -4.04
C VAL A 53 4.56 10.50 -3.35
N VAL A 54 3.57 10.75 -2.49
CA VAL A 54 3.43 11.99 -1.74
C VAL A 54 3.80 11.71 -0.28
N SER A 55 4.82 12.38 0.24
CA SER A 55 5.29 12.23 1.62
C SER A 55 5.01 13.48 2.45
N GLY A 56 5.01 13.34 3.78
CA GLY A 56 4.85 14.47 4.71
C GLY A 56 3.39 14.84 5.01
N LEU A 57 2.42 14.10 4.47
CA LEU A 57 1.00 14.32 4.78
C LEU A 57 0.64 13.75 6.16
N PRO A 58 0.00 14.52 7.06
CA PRO A 58 -0.40 14.04 8.38
C PRO A 58 -1.23 12.76 8.30
N GLU A 59 -0.90 11.79 9.15
CA GLU A 59 -1.65 10.54 9.29
C GLU A 59 -2.99 10.78 9.99
N CYS A 60 -3.99 9.95 9.71
CA CYS A 60 -5.26 10.01 10.42
C CYS A 60 -5.15 9.30 11.78
N PRO A 61 -5.96 9.68 12.78
CA PRO A 61 -5.95 9.00 14.08
C PRO A 61 -6.11 7.49 13.97
N ARG A 62 -5.62 6.78 14.99
CA ARG A 62 -5.85 5.34 15.10
C ARG A 62 -7.37 5.08 15.14
N ASN A 63 -7.78 3.96 14.54
CA ASN A 63 -9.18 3.54 14.43
C ASN A 63 -10.06 4.43 13.53
N THR A 64 -9.51 5.41 12.80
CA THR A 64 -10.28 6.06 11.73
C THR A 64 -10.70 5.02 10.69
N ALA A 65 -12.01 4.97 10.40
CA ALA A 65 -12.61 4.09 9.42
C ALA A 65 -11.91 4.23 8.06
N ARG A 66 -11.71 3.12 7.35
CA ARG A 66 -10.94 3.07 6.10
C ARG A 66 -11.46 4.05 5.06
N THR A 67 -12.78 4.12 4.87
CA THR A 67 -13.41 5.03 3.90
C THR A 67 -13.16 6.50 4.24
N VAL A 68 -13.31 6.87 5.52
CA VAL A 68 -13.06 8.25 5.98
C VAL A 68 -11.59 8.62 5.76
N ARG A 69 -10.67 7.70 6.06
CA ARG A 69 -9.24 7.89 5.82
C ARG A 69 -8.93 8.12 4.35
N ALA A 70 -9.54 7.32 3.46
CA ALA A 70 -9.32 7.44 2.02
C ALA A 70 -9.78 8.81 1.49
N ILE A 71 -10.95 9.30 1.95
CA ILE A 71 -11.47 10.63 1.59
C ILE A 71 -10.51 11.72 2.08
N GLN A 72 -10.11 11.68 3.35
CA GLN A 72 -9.19 12.68 3.92
C GLN A 72 -7.82 12.68 3.23
N ASP A 73 -7.31 11.51 2.87
CA ASP A 73 -6.05 11.40 2.14
C ASP A 73 -6.19 11.94 0.71
N GLN A 74 -7.32 11.71 0.05
CA GLN A 74 -7.61 12.29 -1.26
C GLN A 74 -7.63 13.82 -1.21
N ASP A 75 -8.34 14.40 -0.23
CA ASP A 75 -8.45 15.85 -0.06
C ASP A 75 -7.07 16.49 0.18
N LYS A 76 -6.26 15.89 1.07
CA LYS A 76 -4.88 16.34 1.34
C LYS A 76 -4.01 16.28 0.09
N VAL A 77 -4.08 15.18 -0.66
CA VAL A 77 -3.30 15.01 -1.89
C VAL A 77 -3.71 16.05 -2.93
N ILE A 78 -5.00 16.26 -3.14
CA ILE A 78 -5.51 17.25 -4.11
C ILE A 78 -5.08 18.65 -3.70
N SER A 79 -5.18 19.00 -2.42
CA SER A 79 -4.74 20.31 -1.92
C SER A 79 -3.25 20.58 -2.21
N VAL A 80 -2.40 19.56 -2.13
CA VAL A 80 -0.98 19.69 -2.49
C VAL A 80 -0.81 19.78 -4.00
N LEU A 81 -1.43 18.88 -4.77
CA LEU A 81 -1.23 18.80 -6.21
C LEU A 81 -1.85 19.98 -6.98
N SER A 82 -2.96 20.55 -6.48
CA SER A 82 -3.62 21.71 -7.10
C SER A 82 -2.73 22.96 -7.11
N SER A 83 -1.83 23.09 -6.12
CA SER A 83 -0.84 24.17 -6.08
C SER A 83 0.20 24.08 -7.20
N LEU A 84 0.47 22.85 -7.69
CA LEU A 84 1.43 22.58 -8.75
C LEU A 84 0.77 22.53 -10.14
N CYS A 85 -0.48 22.07 -10.18
CA CYS A 85 -1.22 21.86 -11.42
C CYS A 85 -2.72 22.05 -11.16
N SER A 86 -3.26 23.17 -11.63
CA SER A 86 -4.66 23.56 -11.42
C SER A 86 -5.67 22.63 -12.09
N SER A 87 -5.26 21.82 -13.07
CA SER A 87 -6.12 20.83 -13.72
C SER A 87 -6.29 19.54 -12.93
N VAL A 88 -5.55 19.34 -11.83
CA VAL A 88 -5.70 18.16 -10.98
C VAL A 88 -7.00 18.27 -10.19
N SER A 89 -7.85 17.25 -10.31
CA SER A 89 -9.10 17.13 -9.56
C SER A 89 -9.24 15.74 -8.93
N THR A 90 -10.31 15.52 -8.15
CA THR A 90 -10.68 14.20 -7.63
C THR A 90 -10.75 13.13 -8.72
N HIS A 91 -11.26 13.50 -9.90
CA HIS A 91 -11.41 12.60 -11.06
C HIS A 91 -10.08 12.23 -11.73
N SER A 92 -9.01 12.99 -11.48
CA SER A 92 -7.68 12.67 -11.99
C SER A 92 -7.04 11.50 -11.23
N ILE A 93 -7.50 11.22 -10.01
CA ILE A 93 -6.98 10.18 -9.13
C ILE A 93 -7.83 8.92 -9.29
N ARG A 94 -7.18 7.83 -9.73
CA ARG A 94 -7.79 6.51 -9.87
C ARG A 94 -7.84 5.77 -8.54
N ASP A 95 -6.76 5.85 -7.77
CA ASP A 95 -6.57 5.08 -6.54
C ASP A 95 -5.49 5.73 -5.67
N LEU A 96 -5.58 5.51 -4.36
CA LEU A 96 -4.62 6.01 -3.38
C LEU A 96 -4.45 5.02 -2.22
N CYS A 97 -3.21 4.85 -1.76
CA CYS A 97 -2.94 4.03 -0.58
C CYS A 97 -1.70 4.51 0.17
N ARG A 98 -1.74 4.40 1.51
CA ARG A 98 -0.56 4.62 2.34
C ARG A 98 0.40 3.44 2.24
N LEU A 99 1.69 3.74 2.18
CA LEU A 99 2.76 2.77 2.04
C LEU A 99 3.33 2.40 3.40
N GLY A 100 3.46 1.09 3.65
CA GLY A 100 4.01 0.54 4.87
C GLY A 100 2.99 0.35 5.99
N LYS A 101 3.48 0.01 7.18
CA LYS A 101 2.65 -0.20 8.38
C LYS A 101 2.41 1.13 9.08
N TYR A 102 1.21 1.28 9.65
CA TYR A 102 0.91 2.41 10.54
C TYR A 102 1.84 2.40 11.74
N VAL A 103 2.46 3.55 12.00
CA VAL A 103 3.29 3.84 13.17
C VAL A 103 2.82 5.17 13.71
N GLU A 104 2.45 5.18 14.99
CA GLU A 104 1.97 6.39 15.66
C GLU A 104 3.04 7.49 15.67
N GLY A 105 2.63 8.72 15.41
CA GLY A 105 3.54 9.87 15.29
C GLY A 105 4.37 9.92 14.01
N ARG A 106 4.28 8.93 13.11
CA ARG A 106 5.00 8.93 11.83
C ARG A 106 4.04 9.05 10.66
N SER A 107 4.28 10.00 9.76
CA SER A 107 3.59 10.11 8.48
C SER A 107 4.09 9.03 7.51
N GLN A 108 3.18 8.18 7.04
CA GLN A 108 3.46 7.24 5.95
C GLN A 108 3.31 7.93 4.58
N PRO A 109 4.19 7.65 3.61
CA PRO A 109 4.00 8.12 2.24
C PRO A 109 2.72 7.56 1.62
N ILE A 110 2.09 8.32 0.72
CA ILE A 110 0.90 7.94 -0.02
C ILE A 110 1.28 7.68 -1.47
N LEU A 111 1.02 6.47 -1.97
CA LEU A 111 1.05 6.17 -3.39
C LEU A 111 -0.26 6.64 -4.01
N VAL A 112 -0.15 7.51 -5.01
CA VAL A 112 -1.26 8.06 -5.78
C VAL A 112 -1.17 7.52 -7.19
N LYS A 113 -2.23 6.88 -7.67
CA LYS A 113 -2.34 6.40 -9.05
C LYS A 113 -3.25 7.35 -9.82
N LEU A 114 -2.72 7.98 -10.85
CA LEU A 114 -3.49 8.87 -11.71
C LEU A 114 -4.16 8.09 -12.86
N HIS A 115 -5.28 8.62 -13.35
CA HIS A 115 -5.85 8.16 -14.62
C HIS A 115 -4.85 8.42 -15.74
N ARG A 116 -4.72 7.43 -16.64
CA ARG A 116 -3.93 7.64 -17.87
C ARG A 116 -4.74 8.54 -18.80
N PRO A 117 -4.14 9.59 -19.38
CA PRO A 117 -4.76 10.22 -20.53
C PRO A 117 -4.89 9.15 -21.62
N SER A 118 -6.10 8.95 -22.13
CA SER A 118 -6.33 8.14 -23.32
C SER A 118 -5.54 8.76 -24.47
N LYS A 119 -4.80 7.94 -25.22
CA LYS A 119 -4.16 8.36 -26.47
C LYS A 119 -5.29 8.72 -27.44
N TRP A 120 -5.20 9.90 -28.03
CA TRP A 120 -6.11 10.42 -29.05
C TRP A 120 -5.67 9.88 -30.41
#